data_AF-A0A1F4TNF2-F1
#
_entry.id   AF-A0A1F4TNF2-F1
#
_cell.length_a   1.000
_cell.length_b   1.000
_cell.length_c   1.000
_cell.angle_alpha   90.00
_cell.angle_beta   90.00
_cell.angle_gamma   90.00
#
_symmetry.space_group_name_H-M   'P 1'
#
loop_
_entity.id
_entity.type
_entity.pdbx_description
1 polymer ?
#
loop_
_entity_poly.entity_id
_entity_poly.type
_entity_poly.pdbx_seq_one_letter_code
_entity_poly.pdbx_strand_id
1 'polypeptide(L)'
;MNPFDQEDVIVICSYHFARSQSAYIKQTKWDLAVIDEAHRLRNVYKSGNKIVREIKGALAKIPKILLTATPLQNSLLELYGLVSIIDDHVFGDLKSFKANYARVSREQDIYDSELGLVEPRQEIQKVLLI
;
A
#
# COMPACT_ATOMS: atom_id res chain seq x y z
N MET A 1 22.01 13.16 -9.54
CA MET A 1 20.91 13.28 -10.53
C MET A 1 19.77 12.41 -10.02
N ASN A 2 18.55 12.95 -9.91
CA ASN A 2 17.37 12.22 -9.46
C ASN A 2 16.77 11.45 -10.65
N PRO A 3 16.68 10.11 -10.63
CA PRO A 3 16.15 9.33 -11.76
C PRO A 3 14.66 9.54 -12.01
N PHE A 4 13.92 10.11 -11.05
CA PHE A 4 12.48 10.37 -11.13
C PHE A 4 12.15 11.80 -11.57
N ASP A 5 13.15 12.61 -11.88
CA ASP A 5 12.98 13.99 -12.32
C ASP A 5 12.69 14.04 -13.83
N GLN A 6 11.50 13.54 -14.18
CA GLN A 6 10.95 13.49 -15.53
C GLN A 6 9.52 14.05 -15.47
N GLU A 7 9.14 14.87 -16.45
CA GLU A 7 7.79 15.47 -16.54
C GLU A 7 6.85 14.58 -17.36
N ASP A 8 5.58 14.51 -16.96
CA ASP A 8 4.48 13.84 -17.68
C ASP A 8 4.74 12.38 -18.11
N VAL A 9 5.42 11.61 -17.28
CA VAL A 9 5.71 10.18 -17.53
C VAL A 9 5.27 9.27 -16.40
N ILE A 10 4.86 8.06 -16.78
CA ILE A 10 4.73 6.92 -15.88
C ILE A 10 6.12 6.33 -15.66
N VAL A 11 6.56 6.25 -14.42
CA VAL A 11 7.82 5.61 -14.05
C VAL A 11 7.55 4.17 -13.63
N ILE A 12 8.21 3.24 -14.29
CA ILE A 12 8.14 1.81 -13.97
C ILE A 12 9.48 1.37 -13.39
N CYS A 13 9.48 0.75 -12.21
CA CYS A 13 10.70 0.23 -11.62
C CYS A 13 10.43 -1.02 -10.77
N SER A 14 11.48 -1.77 -10.42
CA SER A 14 11.32 -2.90 -9.50
C SER A 14 11.33 -2.44 -8.03
N TYR A 15 10.76 -3.24 -7.14
CA TYR A 15 10.89 -3.08 -5.69
C TYR A 15 12.33 -2.81 -5.21
N HIS A 16 13.32 -3.51 -5.78
CA HIS A 16 14.72 -3.33 -5.37
C HIS A 16 15.24 -1.94 -5.75
N PHE A 17 14.89 -1.46 -6.95
CA PHE A 17 15.24 -0.12 -7.40
C PHE A 17 14.48 0.94 -6.59
N ALA A 18 13.18 0.77 -6.39
CA ALA A 18 12.38 1.67 -5.56
C ALA A 18 12.96 1.81 -4.15
N ARG A 19 13.38 0.70 -3.53
CA ARG A 19 14.09 0.72 -2.24
C ARG A 19 15.40 1.50 -2.32
N SER A 20 16.26 1.24 -3.32
CA SER A 20 17.57 1.89 -3.40
C SER A 20 17.45 3.40 -3.64
N GLN A 21 16.35 3.84 -4.25
CA GLN A 21 16.05 5.24 -4.54
C GLN A 21 14.97 5.83 -3.60
N SER A 22 14.72 5.24 -2.42
CA SER A 22 13.63 5.63 -1.52
C SER A 22 13.66 7.13 -1.15
N ALA A 23 14.86 7.69 -0.99
CA ALA A 23 15.05 9.11 -0.70
C ALA A 23 14.54 10.00 -1.83
N TYR A 24 14.74 9.61 -3.09
CA TYR A 24 14.25 10.37 -4.25
C TYR A 24 12.76 10.18 -4.46
N ILE A 25 12.21 8.99 -4.18
CA ILE A 25 10.76 8.76 -4.19
C ILE A 25 10.07 9.73 -3.22
N LYS A 26 10.58 9.88 -1.99
CA LYS A 26 10.04 10.80 -0.97
C LYS A 26 10.07 12.27 -1.40
N GLN A 27 11.04 12.66 -2.21
CA GLN A 27 11.23 14.04 -2.67
C GLN A 27 10.41 14.38 -3.91
N THR A 28 9.93 13.37 -4.62
CA THR A 28 9.19 13.52 -5.86
C THR A 28 7.70 13.65 -5.56
N LYS A 29 7.01 14.59 -6.21
CA LYS A 29 5.55 14.76 -6.09
C LYS A 29 4.86 13.75 -7.00
N TRP A 30 4.44 12.64 -6.42
CA TRP A 30 3.68 11.61 -7.13
C TRP A 30 2.19 11.82 -6.88
N ASP A 31 1.38 11.67 -7.95
CA ASP A 31 -0.07 11.66 -7.84
C ASP A 31 -0.57 10.29 -7.36
N LEU A 32 0.16 9.22 -7.73
CA LEU A 32 -0.23 7.85 -7.46
C LEU A 32 0.99 6.91 -7.43
N ALA A 33 0.95 5.95 -6.51
CA ALA A 33 1.82 4.79 -6.51
C ALA A 33 0.99 3.52 -6.75
N VAL A 34 1.31 2.78 -7.80
CA VAL A 34 0.73 1.47 -8.09
C VAL A 34 1.75 0.42 -7.70
N ILE A 35 1.33 -0.52 -6.86
CA ILE A 35 2.18 -1.55 -6.30
C ILE A 35 1.69 -2.89 -6.83
N ASP A 36 2.44 -3.48 -7.74
CA ASP A 36 2.11 -4.77 -8.32
C ASP A 36 2.57 -5.93 -7.41
N GLU A 37 1.92 -7.08 -7.56
CA GLU A 37 2.14 -8.28 -6.76
C GLU A 37 2.14 -8.02 -5.24
N ALA A 38 1.14 -7.25 -4.80
CA ALA A 38 1.01 -6.76 -3.42
C ALA A 38 0.99 -7.89 -2.38
N HIS A 39 0.73 -9.13 -2.78
CA HIS A 39 0.90 -10.32 -1.95
C HIS A 39 2.31 -10.44 -1.32
N ARG A 40 3.32 -9.79 -1.89
CA ARG A 40 4.69 -9.69 -1.33
C ARG A 40 4.76 -8.83 -0.06
N LEU A 41 3.79 -7.96 0.16
CA LEU A 41 3.76 -6.98 1.26
C LEU A 41 2.92 -7.42 2.47
N ARG A 42 2.15 -8.52 2.34
CA ARG A 42 1.21 -8.99 3.37
C ARG A 42 1.78 -9.22 4.77
N ASN A 43 3.10 -9.40 4.87
CA ASN A 43 3.81 -9.62 6.14
C ASN A 43 4.51 -8.36 6.68
N VAL A 44 4.18 -7.15 6.21
CA VAL A 44 4.84 -5.88 6.63
C VAL A 44 4.75 -5.61 8.14
N TYR A 45 3.72 -6.15 8.80
CA TYR A 45 3.56 -6.06 10.25
C TYR A 45 4.66 -6.81 11.03
N LYS A 46 5.39 -7.72 10.37
CA LYS A 46 6.52 -8.45 10.97
C LYS A 46 7.78 -7.58 10.93
N SER A 47 8.59 -7.66 12.00
CA SER A 47 9.78 -6.82 12.19
C SER A 47 10.93 -7.03 11.21
N GLY A 48 10.95 -8.15 10.48
CA GLY A 48 12.07 -8.55 9.62
C GLY A 48 12.12 -7.92 8.22
N ASN A 49 11.02 -7.34 7.72
CA ASN A 49 10.97 -6.94 6.30
C ASN A 49 11.45 -5.51 6.05
N LYS A 50 12.78 -5.31 6.10
CA LYS A 50 13.42 -4.01 5.88
C LYS A 50 13.09 -3.40 4.50
N ILE A 51 12.92 -4.22 3.46
CA ILE A 51 12.59 -3.74 2.11
C ILE A 51 11.22 -3.05 2.12
N VAL A 52 10.21 -3.75 2.62
CA VAL A 52 8.83 -3.27 2.58
C VAL A 52 8.64 -2.04 3.47
N ARG A 53 9.32 -1.98 4.62
CA ARG A 53 9.28 -0.80 5.50
C ARG A 53 9.86 0.43 4.83
N GLU A 54 10.97 0.30 4.12
CA GLU A 54 11.59 1.43 3.44
C GLU A 54 10.69 1.94 2.31
N ILE A 55 10.11 1.03 1.52
CA ILE A 55 9.17 1.38 0.44
C ILE A 55 7.90 2.01 1.02
N LYS A 56 7.31 1.41 2.05
CA LYS A 56 6.15 2.00 2.75
C LYS A 56 6.45 3.42 3.23
N GLY A 57 7.61 3.63 3.86
CA GLY A 57 8.06 4.94 4.29
C GLY A 57 8.29 5.92 3.13
N ALA A 58 8.75 5.42 1.98
CA ALA A 58 8.92 6.21 0.77
C ALA A 58 7.59 6.68 0.17
N LEU A 59 6.57 5.83 0.27
CA LEU A 59 5.25 6.07 -0.29
C LEU A 59 4.26 6.70 0.69
N ALA A 60 4.67 7.00 1.93
CA ALA A 60 3.76 7.35 3.03
C ALA A 60 2.77 8.47 2.68
N LYS A 61 3.19 9.47 1.89
CA LYS A 61 2.38 10.65 1.51
C LYS A 61 1.74 10.55 0.13
N ILE A 62 1.84 9.41 -0.53
CA ILE A 62 1.37 9.20 -1.90
C ILE A 62 0.10 8.33 -1.84
N PRO A 63 -0.96 8.65 -2.61
CA PRO A 63 -2.08 7.74 -2.83
C PRO A 63 -1.61 6.40 -3.41
N LYS A 64 -2.17 5.28 -2.96
CA LYS A 64 -1.65 3.93 -3.29
C LYS A 64 -2.75 3.04 -3.84
N ILE A 65 -2.42 2.29 -4.89
CA ILE A 65 -3.22 1.16 -5.38
C ILE A 65 -2.38 -0.11 -5.23
N LEU A 66 -2.98 -1.14 -4.63
CA LEU A 66 -2.37 -2.46 -4.51
C LEU A 66 -2.99 -3.39 -5.55
N LEU A 67 -2.17 -3.96 -6.43
CA LEU A 67 -2.59 -4.96 -7.42
C LEU A 67 -2.06 -6.33 -7.02
N THR A 68 -2.88 -7.37 -7.13
CA THR A 68 -2.44 -8.75 -6.92
C THR A 68 -3.31 -9.69 -7.72
N ALA A 69 -2.69 -10.65 -8.41
CA ALA A 69 -3.39 -11.74 -9.08
C ALA A 69 -3.71 -12.91 -8.14
N THR A 70 -3.13 -12.91 -6.93
CA THR A 70 -3.33 -13.98 -5.94
C THR A 70 -4.34 -13.57 -4.88
N PRO A 71 -5.34 -14.42 -4.58
CA PRO A 71 -6.25 -14.18 -3.47
C PRO A 71 -5.46 -14.22 -2.16
N LEU A 72 -5.87 -13.38 -1.21
CA LEU A 72 -5.37 -13.41 0.16
C LEU A 72 -5.45 -14.84 0.70
N GLN A 73 -4.43 -15.31 1.44
CA GLN A 73 -4.46 -16.66 2.03
C GLN A 73 -5.40 -16.74 3.26
N ASN A 74 -6.39 -15.85 3.32
CA ASN A 74 -7.46 -15.75 4.30
C ASN A 74 -7.02 -15.57 5.76
N SER A 75 -5.82 -15.04 6.01
CA SER A 75 -5.44 -14.59 7.34
C SER A 75 -5.81 -13.12 7.53
N LEU A 76 -6.60 -12.80 8.56
CA LEU A 76 -6.87 -11.43 9.00
C LEU A 76 -5.57 -10.60 9.15
N LEU A 77 -4.46 -11.24 9.49
CA LEU A 77 -3.16 -10.58 9.61
C LEU A 77 -2.57 -10.17 8.26
N GLU A 78 -2.84 -10.91 7.18
CA GLU A 78 -2.42 -10.52 5.84
C GLU A 78 -3.22 -9.30 5.37
N LEU A 79 -4.53 -9.28 5.63
CA LEU A 79 -5.37 -8.11 5.37
C LEU A 79 -4.87 -6.88 6.14
N TYR A 80 -4.62 -7.02 7.44
CA TYR A 80 -4.01 -5.96 8.25
C TYR A 80 -2.69 -5.48 7.65
N GLY A 81 -1.84 -6.42 7.23
CA GLY A 81 -0.57 -6.11 6.58
C GLY A 81 -0.75 -5.25 5.34
N LEU A 82 -1.61 -5.66 4.40
CA LEU A 82 -1.86 -4.91 3.16
C LEU A 82 -2.49 -3.54 3.42
N VAL A 83 -3.51 -3.46 4.28
CA VAL A 83 -4.15 -2.18 4.59
C VAL A 83 -3.17 -1.22 5.26
N SER A 84 -2.28 -1.71 6.13
CA SER A 84 -1.24 -0.87 6.74
C SER A 84 -0.22 -0.32 5.73
N ILE A 85 -0.12 -0.85 4.51
CA ILE A 85 0.68 -0.22 3.44
C ILE A 85 -0.03 1.03 2.92
N ILE A 86 -1.36 0.97 2.82
CA ILE A 86 -2.21 2.06 2.33
C ILE A 86 -2.25 3.17 3.37
N ASP A 87 -2.67 2.82 4.59
CA ASP A 87 -2.81 3.72 5.73
C ASP A 87 -2.71 2.95 7.06
N ASP A 88 -1.83 3.43 7.94
CA ASP A 88 -1.62 2.86 9.28
C ASP A 88 -2.77 3.14 10.26
N HIS A 89 -3.63 4.11 9.97
CA HIS A 89 -4.64 4.58 10.93
C HIS A 89 -5.97 3.83 10.81
N VAL A 90 -6.24 3.16 9.68
CA VAL A 90 -7.52 2.48 9.42
C VAL A 90 -7.87 1.45 10.50
N PHE A 91 -6.87 0.70 10.97
CA PHE A 91 -7.07 -0.36 11.98
C PHE A 91 -6.39 -0.09 13.32
N GLY A 92 -5.64 1.00 13.44
CA GLY A 92 -4.74 1.23 14.57
C GLY A 92 -3.64 0.19 14.65
N ASP A 93 -3.09 -0.01 15.85
CA ASP A 93 -2.00 -0.97 16.04
C ASP A 93 -2.44 -2.44 15.95
N LEU A 94 -1.46 -3.32 15.72
CA LEU A 94 -1.69 -4.76 15.57
C LEU A 94 -2.38 -5.39 16.79
N LYS A 95 -2.16 -4.85 17.99
CA LYS A 95 -2.77 -5.36 19.23
C LYS A 95 -4.27 -5.05 19.23
N SER A 96 -4.62 -3.83 18.87
CA SER A 96 -5.99 -3.32 18.76
C SER A 96 -6.74 -4.06 17.66
N PHE A 97 -6.12 -4.23 16.49
CA PHE A 97 -6.70 -5.03 15.40
C PHE A 97 -7.01 -6.47 15.84
N LYS A 98 -6.06 -7.15 16.50
CA LYS A 98 -6.30 -8.51 17.01
C LYS A 98 -7.43 -8.55 18.03
N ALA A 99 -7.49 -7.59 18.95
CA ALA A 99 -8.54 -7.55 19.96
C ALA A 99 -9.93 -7.39 19.34
N ASN A 100 -10.07 -6.52 18.33
CA ASN A 100 -11.34 -6.19 17.70
C ASN A 100 -11.82 -7.25 16.70
N TYR A 101 -10.91 -7.91 15.97
CA TYR A 101 -11.29 -8.76 14.83
C TYR A 101 -10.94 -10.24 14.98
N ALA A 102 -9.96 -10.62 15.82
CA ALA A 102 -9.57 -12.04 15.93
C ALA A 102 -10.57 -12.92 16.71
N ARG A 103 -11.58 -12.32 17.35
CA ARG A 103 -12.63 -13.04 18.11
C ARG A 103 -13.99 -13.04 17.40
N VAL A 104 -14.14 -12.29 16.31
CA VAL A 104 -15.42 -12.09 15.58
C VAL A 104 -15.70 -13.23 14.59
N SER A 105 -15.00 -14.37 14.69
CA SER A 105 -15.28 -15.57 13.87
C SER A 105 -16.57 -16.31 14.26
N ARG A 106 -17.57 -15.62 14.83
CA ARG A 106 -18.94 -16.12 14.97
C ARG A 106 -19.89 -15.07 14.40
N GLU A 107 -20.28 -15.34 13.15
CA GLU A 107 -21.38 -14.76 12.37
C GLU A 107 -21.68 -13.29 12.61
N GLN A 108 -21.32 -12.46 11.62
CA GLN A 108 -21.99 -11.18 11.42
C GLN A 108 -22.11 -10.92 9.92
N ASP A 109 -23.37 -10.77 9.50
CA ASP A 109 -23.79 -10.45 8.15
C ASP A 109 -23.11 -9.17 7.66
N ILE A 110 -22.57 -9.22 6.44
CA ILE A 110 -22.00 -8.08 5.75
C ILE A 110 -23.16 -7.21 5.28
N TYR A 111 -23.29 -6.00 5.81
CA TYR A 111 -24.09 -4.96 5.17
C TYR A 111 -23.31 -4.46 3.95
N ASP A 112 -23.96 -4.57 2.80
CA ASP A 112 -23.50 -3.98 1.55
C ASP A 112 -23.47 -2.46 1.75
N SER A 113 -22.28 -1.86 1.77
CA SER A 113 -22.13 -0.41 1.76
C SER A 113 -21.72 0.00 0.36
N GLU A 114 -22.48 0.93 -0.21
CA GLU A 114 -22.27 1.45 -1.55
C GLU A 114 -20.80 1.83 -1.74
N LEU A 115 -20.15 1.18 -2.71
CA LEU A 115 -18.86 1.61 -3.24
C LEU A 115 -19.06 3.03 -3.77
N GLY A 116 -18.69 4.03 -2.96
CA GLY A 116 -18.63 5.41 -3.41
C GLY A 116 -17.69 5.50 -4.60
N LEU A 117 -18.23 5.86 -5.76
CA LEU A 117 -17.44 6.17 -6.94
C LEU A 117 -16.56 7.37 -6.60
N VAL A 118 -15.26 7.12 -6.44
CA VAL A 118 -14.27 8.19 -6.32
C VAL A 118 -14.06 8.74 -7.73
N GLU A 119 -14.79 9.79 -8.06
CA GLU A 119 -14.51 10.60 -9.25
C GLU A 119 -13.09 11.18 -9.12
N PRO A 120 -12.17 10.92 -10.06
CA PRO A 120 -10.83 11.49 -10.01
C PRO A 120 -10.92 13.02 -10.08
N ARG A 121 -10.65 13.68 -8.94
CA ARG A 121 -10.72 15.14 -8.81
C ARG A 121 -9.55 15.90 -9.45
N GLN A 122 -8.59 15.19 -10.03
CA GLN A 122 -7.32 15.76 -10.47
C GLN A 122 -6.78 15.02 -11.68
N GLU A 123 -6.21 15.75 -12.63
CA GLU A 123 -5.50 15.19 -13.77
C GLU A 123 -4.25 14.47 -13.24
N ILE A 124 -4.17 13.14 -13.44
CA ILE A 124 -3.05 12.31 -12.99
C ILE A 124 -1.92 12.47 -14.01
N GLN A 125 -0.80 13.05 -13.60
CA GLN A 125 0.32 13.36 -14.50
C GLN A 125 1.55 12.50 -14.18
N LYS A 126 1.76 12.13 -12.91
CA LYS A 126 2.96 11.43 -12.45
C LYS A 126 2.64 10.22 -11.58
N VAL A 127 2.82 9.04 -12.18
CA VAL A 127 2.54 7.73 -11.58
C VAL A 127 3.82 6.92 -11.40
N LEU A 128 3.99 6.34 -10.22
CA LEU A 128 5.04 5.36 -9.95
C LEU A 128 4.43 3.95 -9.94
N LEU A 129 4.86 3.10 -10.87
CA LEU A 129 4.56 1.67 -10.89
C LEU A 129 5.76 0.88 -10.35
N ILE A 130 5.54 0.09 -9.29
CA ILE A 130 6.54 -0.72 -8.58
C ILE A 130 6.25 -2.21 -8.71
#